data_AF-A0AAE1Q349-F1
#
_entry.id   AF-A0AAE1Q349-F1
#
_cell.length_a   1.000
_cell.length_b   1.000
_cell.length_c   1.000
_cell.angle_alpha   90.00
_cell.angle_beta   90.00
_cell.angle_gamma   90.00
#
_symmetry.space_group_name_H-M   'P 1'
#
loop_
_entity.id
_entity.type
_entity.pdbx_description
1 polymer ?
#
loop_
_entity_poly.entity_id
_entity_poly.type
_entity_poly.pdbx_seq_one_letter_code
_entity_poly.pdbx_strand_id
1 'polypeptide(L)'
;MCRATVKQVGDSFIPGAAEHCHPAEPNTTTVHQIRAAVMEEACNNIFRPAGEIVSKAMRKHLDTSKPYPSLSNPSHLARTANRQRQMKRPTDQTELCFTLDIDFIGQDFLQSDIHVCGNRHLIFATTAQLDILFKCRHWFIDSTFKVV
;
A
#
# COMPACT_ATOMS: atom_id res chain seq x y z
N MET A 1 30.35 -17.48 -0.70
CA MET A 1 29.19 -17.47 0.22
C MET A 1 29.74 -17.62 1.64
N CYS A 2 29.41 -16.71 2.55
CA CYS A 2 29.97 -16.70 3.90
C CYS A 2 29.37 -17.82 4.75
N ARG A 3 30.21 -18.54 5.51
CA ARG A 3 29.79 -19.66 6.40
C ARG A 3 29.79 -19.28 7.88
N ALA A 4 30.09 -18.02 8.21
CA ALA A 4 30.05 -17.53 9.57
C ALA A 4 28.63 -17.66 10.14
N THR A 5 28.53 -18.08 11.40
CA THR A 5 27.26 -18.26 12.11
C THR A 5 27.34 -17.59 13.48
N VAL A 6 26.19 -17.17 14.00
CA VAL A 6 26.05 -16.63 15.36
C VAL A 6 24.86 -17.31 16.00
N LYS A 7 25.04 -17.82 17.22
CA LYS A 7 23.96 -18.36 18.05
C LYS A 7 23.60 -17.35 19.13
N GLN A 8 22.34 -16.97 19.20
CA GLN A 8 21.82 -16.17 20.30
C GLN A 8 21.26 -17.08 21.40
N VAL A 9 21.65 -16.84 22.65
CA VAL A 9 21.12 -17.50 23.85
C VAL A 9 20.79 -16.40 24.87
N GLY A 10 19.51 -16.09 25.05
CA GLY A 10 19.09 -14.89 25.79
C GLY A 10 19.66 -13.63 25.15
N ASP A 11 20.39 -12.84 25.94
CA ASP A 11 21.08 -11.62 25.48
C ASP A 11 22.53 -11.87 25.03
N SER A 12 23.00 -13.12 25.11
CA SER A 12 24.36 -13.48 24.71
C SER A 12 24.42 -13.93 23.25
N PHE A 13 25.38 -13.38 22.49
CA PHE A 13 25.66 -13.75 21.11
C PHE A 13 26.99 -14.50 21.04
N ILE A 14 26.94 -15.78 20.68
CA ILE A 14 28.11 -16.66 20.62
C ILE A 14 28.45 -16.91 19.15
N PRO A 15 29.61 -16.45 18.65
CA PRO A 15 30.03 -16.73 17.28
C PRO A 15 30.40 -18.21 17.10
N GLY A 16 30.14 -18.74 15.90
CA GLY A 16 30.55 -20.09 15.50
C GLY A 16 32.04 -20.18 15.17
N ALA A 17 32.50 -21.39 14.80
CA ALA A 17 33.91 -21.65 14.52
C ALA A 17 34.45 -21.01 13.22
N ALA A 18 33.56 -20.60 12.30
CA ALA A 18 33.96 -20.00 11.02
C ALA A 18 33.92 -18.47 11.11
N GLU A 19 35.05 -17.82 10.76
CA GLU A 19 35.13 -16.37 10.65
C GLU A 19 34.50 -15.85 9.34
N HIS A 20 34.20 -14.55 9.32
CA HIS A 20 33.71 -13.89 8.11
C HIS A 20 34.80 -13.81 7.04
N CYS A 21 34.46 -14.15 5.79
CA CYS A 21 35.37 -14.05 4.65
C CYS A 21 35.23 -12.72 3.88
N HIS A 22 34.59 -11.72 4.48
CA HIS A 22 34.30 -10.43 3.87
C HIS A 22 34.10 -9.36 4.97
N PRO A 23 34.29 -8.08 4.67
CA PRO A 23 33.95 -7.00 5.59
C PRO A 23 32.44 -6.89 5.81
N ALA A 24 32.05 -6.22 6.88
CA ALA A 24 30.66 -5.83 7.10
C ALA A 24 30.21 -4.84 6.01
N GLU A 25 29.02 -5.06 5.47
CA GLU A 25 28.43 -4.10 4.54
C GLU A 25 28.03 -2.81 5.28
N PRO A 26 28.33 -1.63 4.72
CA PRO A 26 28.03 -0.38 5.38
C PRO A 26 26.53 -0.14 5.47
N ASN A 27 26.09 0.36 6.62
CA ASN A 27 24.71 0.79 6.89
C ASN A 27 23.63 -0.29 6.70
N THR A 28 23.99 -1.57 6.72
CA THR A 28 23.03 -2.68 6.60
C THR A 28 21.96 -2.65 7.69
N THR A 29 22.30 -2.24 8.90
CA THR A 29 21.32 -2.02 9.99
C THR A 29 20.22 -1.04 9.58
N THR A 30 20.58 0.09 8.97
CA THR A 30 19.62 1.09 8.50
C THR A 30 18.73 0.55 7.38
N VAL A 31 19.30 -0.24 6.46
CA VAL A 31 18.52 -0.91 5.41
C VAL A 31 17.48 -1.86 6.02
N HIS A 32 17.85 -2.62 7.05
CA HIS A 32 16.92 -3.48 7.78
C HIS A 32 15.85 -2.68 8.52
N GLN A 33 16.20 -1.55 9.13
CA GLN A 33 15.23 -0.64 9.77
C GLN A 33 14.21 -0.09 8.77
N ILE A 34 14.65 0.34 7.58
CA ILE A 34 13.76 0.80 6.50
C ILE A 34 12.80 -0.32 6.12
N ARG A 35 13.31 -1.53 5.88
CA ARG A 35 12.46 -2.69 5.53
C ARG A 35 11.44 -3.00 6.62
N ALA A 36 11.86 -3.03 7.88
CA ALA A 36 10.98 -3.28 9.02
C ALA A 36 9.89 -2.20 9.12
N ALA A 37 10.26 -0.92 9.03
CA ALA A 37 9.33 0.20 9.06
C ALA A 37 8.32 0.14 7.91
N VAL A 38 8.75 -0.22 6.70
CA VAL A 38 7.85 -0.42 5.56
C VAL A 38 6.84 -1.53 5.85
N MET A 39 7.27 -2.67 6.39
CA MET A 39 6.36 -3.80 6.69
C MET A 39 5.36 -3.48 7.81
N GLU A 40 5.83 -2.81 8.86
CA GLU A 40 5.01 -2.39 10.00
C GLU A 40 3.97 -1.35 9.56
N GLU A 41 4.40 -0.28 8.91
CA GLU A 41 3.50 0.77 8.43
C GLU A 41 2.54 0.23 7.35
N ALA A 42 3.01 -0.75 6.57
CA ALA A 42 2.17 -1.46 5.63
C ALA A 42 0.97 -2.12 6.33
N CYS A 43 1.21 -2.85 7.42
CA CYS A 43 0.16 -3.52 8.19
C CYS A 43 -0.84 -2.55 8.81
N ASN A 44 -0.37 -1.40 9.29
CA ASN A 44 -1.21 -0.44 10.01
C ASN A 44 -2.07 0.43 9.08
N ASN A 45 -1.65 0.63 7.81
CA ASN A 45 -2.29 1.57 6.89
C ASN A 45 -2.74 0.91 5.58
N ILE A 46 -3.50 -0.18 5.65
CA ILE A 46 -3.79 -1.11 4.54
C ILE A 46 -4.13 -0.43 3.20
N PHE A 47 -4.88 0.68 3.23
CA PHE A 47 -5.34 1.40 2.04
C PHE A 47 -4.42 2.52 1.55
N ARG A 48 -3.42 2.92 2.34
CA ARG A 48 -2.49 4.01 1.97
C ARG A 48 -1.59 3.58 0.81
N PRO A 49 -1.24 4.45 -0.15
CA PRO A 49 -0.37 4.08 -1.27
C PRO A 49 0.99 3.53 -0.81
N ALA A 50 1.40 2.37 -1.34
CA ALA A 50 2.64 1.71 -0.95
C ALA A 50 3.89 2.56 -1.25
N GLY A 51 3.88 3.30 -2.36
CA GLY A 51 4.98 4.21 -2.71
C GLY A 51 5.19 5.30 -1.65
N GLU A 52 4.10 5.85 -1.10
CA GLU A 52 4.16 6.87 -0.06
C GLU A 52 4.79 6.34 1.23
N ILE A 53 4.45 5.10 1.61
CA ILE A 53 5.01 4.44 2.81
C ILE A 53 6.50 4.20 2.64
N VAL A 54 6.92 3.74 1.46
CA VAL A 54 8.35 3.58 1.16
C VAL A 54 9.06 4.93 1.22
N SER A 55 8.52 5.98 0.59
CA SER A 55 9.10 7.32 0.64
C SER A 55 9.20 7.85 2.07
N LYS A 56 8.20 7.62 2.91
CA LYS A 56 8.19 8.03 4.32
C LYS A 56 9.25 7.27 5.13
N ALA A 57 9.31 5.95 4.99
CA ALA A 57 10.31 5.12 5.67
C ALA A 57 11.74 5.49 5.25
N MET A 58 11.97 5.72 3.96
CA MET A 58 13.26 6.18 3.46
C MET A 58 13.62 7.56 4.00
N ARG A 59 12.71 8.54 3.95
CA ARG A 59 12.97 9.89 4.50
C ARG A 59 13.32 9.88 5.99
N LYS A 60 12.77 8.94 6.75
CA LYS A 60 13.01 8.84 8.19
C LYS A 60 14.40 8.29 8.54
N HIS A 61 14.91 7.34 7.75
CA HIS A 61 16.09 6.56 8.11
C HIS A 61 17.30 6.78 7.19
N LEU A 62 17.08 7.27 5.97
CA LEU A 62 18.14 7.44 4.98
C LEU A 62 18.90 8.74 5.22
N ASP A 63 20.19 8.63 5.45
CA ASP A 63 21.14 9.75 5.40
C ASP A 63 21.82 9.77 4.03
N THR A 64 21.49 10.79 3.21
CA THR A 64 21.97 10.94 1.83
C THR A 64 23.49 11.02 1.70
N SER A 65 24.21 11.35 2.78
CA SER A 65 25.68 11.41 2.78
C SER A 65 26.36 10.04 2.81
N LYS A 66 25.61 8.96 3.08
CA LYS A 66 26.16 7.61 3.29
C LYS A 66 25.82 6.64 2.16
N PRO A 67 26.68 5.64 1.88
CA PRO A 67 26.39 4.60 0.90
C PRO A 67 25.49 3.49 1.47
N TYR A 68 24.54 2.99 0.67
CA TYR A 68 23.66 1.87 1.03
C TYR A 68 23.62 0.83 -0.10
N PRO A 69 24.70 0.05 -0.29
CA PRO A 69 24.83 -0.89 -1.41
C PRO A 69 23.76 -1.99 -1.41
N SER A 70 23.25 -2.37 -0.22
CA SER A 70 22.25 -3.42 -0.04
C SER A 70 20.80 -2.92 -0.03
N LEU A 71 20.57 -1.61 -0.21
CA LEU A 71 19.23 -1.03 -0.22
C LEU A 71 18.49 -1.43 -1.50
N SER A 72 17.32 -2.04 -1.33
CA SER A 72 16.46 -2.42 -2.45
C SER A 72 15.89 -1.20 -3.16
N ASN A 73 15.70 -1.30 -4.48
CA ASN A 73 14.96 -0.28 -5.24
C ASN A 73 13.58 -0.03 -4.58
N PRO A 74 13.15 1.25 -4.46
CA PRO A 74 11.86 1.61 -3.86
C PRO A 74 10.66 0.82 -4.42
N SER A 75 10.67 0.47 -5.71
CA SER A 75 9.62 -0.34 -6.34
C SER A 75 9.54 -1.77 -5.77
N HIS A 76 10.66 -2.38 -5.39
CA HIS A 76 10.67 -3.69 -4.72
C HIS A 76 10.16 -3.58 -3.28
N LEU A 77 10.48 -2.48 -2.58
CA LEU A 77 9.95 -2.22 -1.24
C LEU A 77 8.44 -2.00 -1.28
N ALA A 78 7.92 -1.28 -2.29
CA ALA A 78 6.49 -1.09 -2.48
C ALA A 78 5.76 -2.42 -2.75
N ARG A 79 6.35 -3.31 -3.57
CA ARG A 79 5.83 -4.67 -3.75
C ARG A 79 5.84 -5.48 -2.45
N THR A 80 6.89 -5.33 -1.64
CA THR A 80 6.98 -5.97 -0.33
C THR A 80 5.86 -5.49 0.59
N ALA A 81 5.61 -4.17 0.65
CA ALA A 81 4.51 -3.59 1.41
C ALA A 81 3.15 -4.15 0.96
N ASN A 82 2.89 -4.20 -0.35
CA ASN A 82 1.66 -4.77 -0.90
C ASN A 82 1.50 -6.25 -0.55
N ARG A 83 2.58 -7.03 -0.66
CA ARG A 83 2.56 -8.46 -0.28
C ARG A 83 2.25 -8.64 1.21
N GLN A 84 2.83 -7.83 2.08
CA GLN A 84 2.55 -7.90 3.53
C GLN A 84 1.07 -7.61 3.83
N ARG A 85 0.45 -6.70 3.08
CA ARG A 85 -0.97 -6.34 3.25
C ARG A 85 -1.93 -7.34 2.66
N GLN A 86 -1.50 -8.15 1.70
CA GLN A 86 -2.40 -9.02 0.95
C GLN A 86 -3.26 -9.90 1.86
N MET A 87 -2.68 -10.42 2.95
CA MET A 87 -3.39 -11.26 3.92
C MET A 87 -4.27 -10.48 4.89
N LYS A 88 -4.04 -9.18 5.05
CA LYS A 88 -4.78 -8.30 5.96
C LYS A 88 -5.85 -7.46 5.26
N ARG A 89 -5.78 -7.35 3.93
CA ARG A 89 -6.76 -6.58 3.15
C ARG A 89 -8.13 -7.24 3.32
N PRO A 90 -9.18 -6.48 3.68
CA PRO A 90 -10.53 -7.00 3.66
C PRO A 90 -10.85 -7.56 2.27
N THR A 91 -11.68 -8.60 2.22
CA THR A 91 -12.22 -9.10 0.97
C THR A 91 -12.97 -7.96 0.27
N ASP A 92 -12.67 -7.75 -1.01
CA ASP A 92 -13.39 -6.75 -1.80
C ASP A 92 -14.88 -7.12 -1.83
N GLN A 93 -15.74 -6.15 -1.53
CA GLN A 93 -17.18 -6.36 -1.54
C GLN A 93 -17.65 -6.56 -2.98
N THR A 94 -18.32 -7.69 -3.23
CA THR A 94 -18.88 -8.01 -4.55
C THR A 94 -20.27 -7.43 -4.76
N GLU A 95 -20.92 -7.00 -3.68
CA GLU A 95 -22.29 -6.51 -3.67
C GLU A 95 -22.36 -5.13 -3.02
N LEU A 96 -23.36 -4.34 -3.41
CA LEU A 96 -23.61 -3.00 -2.87
C LEU A 96 -24.37 -3.04 -1.52
N CYS A 97 -24.26 -4.14 -0.77
CA CYS A 97 -24.94 -4.36 0.51
C CYS A 97 -24.12 -3.82 1.71
N PHE A 98 -23.83 -2.50 1.71
CA PHE A 98 -23.06 -1.84 2.76
C PHE A 98 -23.63 -0.45 3.10
N THR A 99 -23.32 0.09 4.28
CA THR A 99 -23.69 1.46 4.62
C THR A 99 -22.68 2.45 4.04
N LEU A 100 -23.16 3.53 3.41
CA LEU A 100 -22.28 4.60 2.95
C LEU A 100 -21.85 5.47 4.13
N ASP A 101 -20.55 5.70 4.24
CA ASP A 101 -19.99 6.67 5.15
C ASP A 101 -19.94 8.04 4.45
N ILE A 102 -20.96 8.85 4.70
CA ILE A 102 -21.19 10.13 3.99
C ILE A 102 -20.08 11.13 4.29
N ASP A 103 -19.42 11.01 5.45
CA ASP A 103 -18.35 11.93 5.87
C ASP A 103 -17.12 11.86 4.95
N PHE A 104 -16.94 10.74 4.23
CA PHE A 104 -15.86 10.55 3.27
C PHE A 104 -16.26 10.86 1.83
N ILE A 105 -17.52 11.23 1.59
CA ILE A 105 -18.03 11.60 0.28
C ILE A 105 -18.02 13.12 0.18
N GLY A 106 -17.52 13.67 -0.94
CA GLY A 106 -17.56 15.10 -1.17
C GLY A 106 -18.98 15.65 -1.05
N GLN A 107 -19.11 16.83 -0.45
CA GLN A 107 -20.40 17.52 -0.37
C GLN A 107 -21.01 17.65 -1.76
N ASP A 108 -22.31 17.35 -1.88
CA ASP A 108 -23.08 17.37 -3.11
C ASP A 108 -22.55 16.44 -4.23
N PHE A 109 -21.73 15.43 -3.90
CA PHE A 109 -21.25 14.46 -4.89
C PHE A 109 -22.15 13.22 -5.00
N LEU A 110 -22.68 12.71 -3.88
CA LEU A 110 -23.71 11.68 -3.90
C LEU A 110 -25.04 12.33 -4.26
N GLN A 111 -25.54 12.03 -5.46
CA GLN A 111 -26.81 12.56 -5.95
C GLN A 111 -28.00 11.71 -5.50
N SER A 112 -27.82 10.39 -5.45
CA SER A 112 -28.90 9.49 -5.07
C SER A 112 -28.40 8.09 -4.68
N ASP A 113 -29.18 7.44 -3.83
CA ASP A 113 -29.05 6.05 -3.42
C ASP A 113 -30.43 5.40 -3.54
N ILE A 114 -30.66 4.64 -4.61
CA ILE A 114 -31.98 4.12 -4.97
C ILE A 114 -31.95 2.60 -5.17
N HIS A 115 -33.11 1.96 -5.02
CA HIS A 115 -33.26 0.54 -5.29
C HIS A 115 -34.18 0.35 -6.51
N VAL A 116 -33.68 -0.30 -7.56
CA VAL A 116 -34.42 -0.57 -8.80
C VAL A 116 -34.31 -2.06 -9.10
N CYS A 117 -35.45 -2.73 -9.32
CA CYS A 117 -35.52 -4.16 -9.59
C CYS A 117 -34.77 -5.04 -8.55
N GLY A 118 -34.78 -4.62 -7.28
CA GLY A 118 -34.09 -5.32 -6.19
C GLY A 118 -32.59 -5.05 -6.08
N ASN A 119 -32.01 -4.28 -7.00
CA ASN A 119 -30.59 -3.89 -6.96
C ASN A 119 -30.45 -2.47 -6.45
N ARG A 120 -29.41 -2.21 -5.64
CA ARG A 120 -29.05 -0.87 -5.19
C ARG A 120 -28.24 -0.15 -6.27
N HIS A 121 -28.53 1.11 -6.51
CA HIS A 121 -27.84 1.98 -7.45
C HIS A 121 -27.38 3.24 -6.73
N LEU A 122 -26.08 3.51 -6.81
CA LEU A 122 -25.48 4.73 -6.27
C LEU A 122 -25.15 5.68 -7.42
N ILE A 123 -25.68 6.90 -7.36
CA ILE A 123 -25.46 7.92 -8.39
C ILE A 123 -24.52 8.97 -7.81
N PHE A 124 -23.34 9.06 -8.41
CA PHE A 124 -22.34 10.08 -8.10
C PHE A 124 -22.17 11.01 -9.28
N ALA A 125 -22.28 12.30 -9.04
CA ALA A 125 -21.98 13.32 -10.04
C ALA A 125 -21.70 14.65 -9.36
N THR A 126 -20.93 15.52 -10.01
CA THR A 126 -20.88 16.94 -9.66
C THR A 126 -21.94 17.72 -10.43
N THR A 127 -22.35 18.88 -9.93
CA THR A 127 -23.28 19.77 -10.63
C THR A 127 -22.79 20.11 -12.05
N ALA A 128 -21.48 20.35 -12.21
CA ALA A 128 -20.88 20.61 -13.52
C ALA A 128 -21.02 19.41 -14.48
N GLN A 129 -20.89 18.18 -13.99
CA GLN A 129 -21.10 16.98 -14.81
C GLN A 129 -22.55 16.85 -15.25
N LEU A 130 -23.51 17.12 -14.36
CA LEU A 130 -24.94 17.10 -14.68
C LEU A 130 -25.32 18.19 -15.67
N ASP A 131 -24.77 19.41 -15.53
CA ASP A 131 -25.01 20.52 -16.46
C ASP A 131 -24.49 20.20 -17.87
N ILE A 132 -23.33 19.55 -17.98
CA ILE A 132 -22.79 19.10 -19.26
C ILE A 132 -23.73 18.04 -19.86
N LEU A 133 -24.11 17.03 -19.08
CA LEU A 133 -25.04 15.98 -19.52
C LEU A 133 -26.36 16.57 -20.03
N PHE A 134 -26.92 17.55 -19.32
CA PHE A 134 -28.14 18.24 -19.71
C PHE A 134 -28.02 18.98 -21.06
N LYS A 135 -26.88 19.61 -21.32
CA LYS A 135 -26.62 20.35 -22.57
C LYS A 135 -26.24 19.44 -23.74
N CYS A 136 -25.77 18.22 -23.46
CA CYS A 136 -25.37 17.26 -24.48
C CYS A 136 -26.59 16.68 -25.22
N ARG A 137 -26.59 16.78 -26.56
CA ARG A 137 -27.62 16.17 -27.41
C ARG A 137 -27.56 14.64 -27.47
N HIS A 138 -26.36 14.08 -27.32
CA HIS A 138 -26.12 12.64 -27.36
C HIS A 138 -25.34 12.23 -26.13
N TRP A 139 -25.73 11.11 -25.52
CA TRP A 139 -25.07 10.55 -24.34
C TRP A 139 -24.34 9.28 -24.74
N PHE A 140 -23.11 9.14 -24.25
CA PHE A 140 -22.32 7.92 -24.35
C PHE A 140 -22.12 7.39 -22.94
N ILE A 141 -22.36 6.10 -22.76
CA ILE A 141 -22.14 5.42 -21.50
C ILE A 141 -20.98 4.46 -21.72
N ASP A 142 -19.88 4.71 -21.02
CA ASP A 142 -18.82 3.72 -20.88
C ASP A 142 -19.10 2.91 -19.61
N SER A 143 -18.99 1.60 -19.73
CA SER A 143 -19.38 0.68 -18.69
C SER A 143 -18.37 -0.44 -18.59
N THR A 144 -17.80 -0.60 -17.40
CA THR A 144 -16.89 -1.70 -17.10
C THR A 144 -17.70 -2.90 -16.65
N PHE A 145 -18.36 -3.56 -17.61
CA PHE A 145 -18.99 -4.85 -17.35
C PHE A 145 -17.94 -5.95 -17.43
N LYS A 146 -17.86 -6.80 -16.40
CA LYS A 146 -17.28 -8.13 -16.57
C LYS A 146 -18.28 -8.94 -17.40
N VAL A 147 -18.02 -9.11 -18.68
CA VAL A 147 -18.70 -10.15 -19.47
C VAL A 147 -18.14 -11.47 -18.96
N VAL A 148 -18.97 -12.25 -18.27
CA VAL A 148 -18.63 -13.60 -17.80
C VAL A 148 -19.02 -14.59 -18.89
#